data_AF-A0A1I5MGM7-F1
#
_entry.id   AF-A0A1I5MGM7-F1
#
_cell.length_a   1.000
_cell.length_b   1.000
_cell.length_c   1.000
_cell.angle_alpha   90.00
_cell.angle_beta   90.00
_cell.angle_gamma   90.00
#
_symmetry.space_group_name_H-M   'P 1'
#
loop_
_entity.id
_entity.type
_entity.pdbx_description
1 polymer ?
#
loop_
_entity_poly.entity_id
_entity_poly.type
_entity_poly.pdbx_seq_one_letter_code
_entity_poly.pdbx_strand_id
1 'polypeptide(L)'
;MRVLGRDTAQDAYRVRFESDGKAIVGLVPEALVAEEIRAAGNPSHEDAYSWIGRNSAAIEKALTQMSRGAPVRRPFDRLRLVEDE
;
A
#
# COMPACT_ATOMS: atom_id res chain seq x y z
N MET A 1 -8.35 -0.28 -7.04
CA MET A 1 -7.06 -0.96 -6.71
C MET A 1 -7.11 -2.48 -6.84
N ARG A 2 -6.01 -3.10 -7.29
CA ARG A 2 -5.76 -4.55 -7.30
C ARG A 2 -4.47 -4.86 -6.52
N VAL A 3 -4.50 -5.89 -5.67
CA VAL A 3 -3.30 -6.41 -5.01
C VAL A 3 -2.62 -7.42 -5.96
N LEU A 4 -1.38 -7.18 -6.33
CA LEU A 4 -0.61 -8.04 -7.24
C LEU A 4 0.03 -9.23 -6.51
N GLY A 5 0.23 -9.12 -5.21
CA GLY A 5 0.83 -10.16 -4.37
C GLY A 5 1.66 -9.56 -3.25
N ARG A 6 2.23 -10.45 -2.43
CA ARG A 6 3.23 -10.08 -1.43
C ARG A 6 4.63 -10.15 -2.06
N ASP A 7 5.40 -9.10 -1.86
CA ASP A 7 6.82 -9.02 -2.17
C ASP A 7 7.62 -9.35 -0.90
N THR A 8 8.12 -10.58 -0.82
CA THR A 8 8.87 -11.07 0.35
C THR A 8 10.25 -10.44 0.47
N ALA A 9 10.81 -9.89 -0.60
CA ALA A 9 12.12 -9.23 -0.56
C ALA A 9 12.02 -7.81 0.02
N GLN A 10 10.84 -7.19 -0.06
CA GLN A 10 10.55 -5.87 0.47
C GLN A 10 9.66 -5.89 1.72
N ASP A 11 9.26 -7.08 2.20
CA ASP A 11 8.27 -7.28 3.27
C ASP A 11 7.03 -6.36 3.09
N ALA A 12 6.45 -6.39 1.88
CA ALA A 12 5.37 -5.48 1.49
C ALA A 12 4.37 -6.12 0.52
N TYR A 13 3.14 -5.60 0.50
CA TYR A 13 2.14 -5.96 -0.52
C TYR A 13 2.23 -5.01 -1.70
N ARG A 14 2.36 -5.57 -2.90
CA ARG A 14 2.35 -4.79 -4.14
C ARG A 14 0.91 -4.54 -4.57
N VAL A 15 0.58 -3.27 -4.76
CA VAL A 15 -0.73 -2.82 -5.22
C VAL A 15 -0.61 -2.04 -6.52
N ARG A 16 -1.58 -2.20 -7.41
CA ARG A 16 -1.67 -1.50 -8.68
C ARG A 16 -3.07 -0.92 -8.87
N PHE A 17 -3.12 0.31 -9.37
CA PHE A 17 -4.36 0.98 -9.73
C PHE A 17 -4.10 2.03 -10.82
N GLU A 18 -5.14 2.54 -11.42
CA GLU A 18 -5.05 3.63 -12.39
C GLU A 18 -5.47 4.94 -11.73
N SER A 19 -4.68 6.01 -11.94
CA SER A 19 -4.95 7.35 -11.43
C SER A 19 -4.47 8.37 -12.45
N ASP A 20 -5.30 9.36 -12.78
CA ASP A 20 -5.00 10.39 -13.79
C ASP A 20 -4.55 9.82 -15.15
N GLY A 21 -5.11 8.67 -15.56
CA GLY A 21 -4.74 8.00 -16.81
C GLY A 21 -3.35 7.32 -16.79
N LYS A 22 -2.71 7.19 -15.62
CA LYS A 22 -1.45 6.47 -15.43
C LYS A 22 -1.66 5.27 -14.51
N ALA A 23 -0.99 4.16 -14.82
CA ALA A 23 -0.88 3.05 -13.88
C ALA A 23 0.09 3.46 -12.76
N ILE A 24 -0.38 3.38 -11.52
CA ILE A 24 0.44 3.58 -10.32
C ILE A 24 0.64 2.23 -9.65
N VAL A 25 1.90 1.89 -9.39
CA VAL A 25 2.29 0.72 -8.60
C VAL A 25 2.91 1.21 -7.30
N GLY A 26 2.48 0.61 -6.19
CA GLY A 26 3.01 0.93 -4.88
C GLY A 26 3.22 -0.31 -4.01
N LEU A 27 4.00 -0.13 -2.96
CA LEU A 27 4.27 -1.11 -1.92
C LEU A 27 3.63 -0.64 -0.62
N VAL A 28 2.86 -1.53 -0.01
CA VAL A 28 2.24 -1.38 1.30
C VAL A 28 3.02 -2.24 2.29
N PRO A 29 3.87 -1.66 3.17
CA PRO A 29 4.68 -2.45 4.09
C PRO A 29 3.84 -3.33 5.01
N GLU A 30 4.28 -4.58 5.26
CA GLU A 30 3.58 -5.48 6.17
C GLU A 30 3.54 -4.96 7.60
N ALA A 31 4.62 -4.31 8.04
CA ALA A 31 4.68 -3.67 9.35
C ALA A 31 3.60 -2.60 9.53
N LEU A 32 3.33 -1.79 8.48
CA LEU A 32 2.24 -0.81 8.49
C LEU A 32 0.89 -1.51 8.69
N VAL A 33 0.64 -2.59 7.96
CA VAL A 33 -0.59 -3.37 8.10
C VAL A 33 -0.71 -3.95 9.51
N ALA A 34 0.37 -4.54 10.04
CA ALA A 34 0.43 -5.12 11.38
C ALA A 34 0.10 -4.11 12.49
N GLU A 35 0.70 -2.91 12.41
CA GLU A 35 0.46 -1.81 13.35
C GLU A 35 -1.00 -1.34 13.28
N GLU A 36 -1.57 -1.20 12.08
CA GLU A 36 -2.92 -0.68 11.89
C GLU A 36 -4.01 -1.67 12.31
N ILE A 37 -3.80 -2.96 12.09
CA ILE A 37 -4.73 -4.00 12.59
C ILE A 37 -4.50 -4.33 14.07
N ARG A 38 -3.50 -3.70 14.72
CA ARG A 38 -3.09 -3.95 16.11
C ARG A 38 -2.86 -5.44 16.40
N ALA A 39 -2.36 -6.18 15.42
CA ALA A 39 -2.03 -7.58 15.62
C ALA A 39 -0.79 -7.67 16.52
N ALA A 40 -0.82 -8.58 17.50
CA ALA A 40 0.32 -8.87 18.38
C ALA A 40 1.48 -9.60 17.65
N GLY A 41 1.45 -9.67 16.32
CA GLY A 41 2.40 -10.39 15.46
C GLY A 41 2.12 -10.10 13.97
N ASN A 42 2.64 -10.94 13.06
CA ASN A 42 2.39 -10.77 11.63
C ASN A 42 0.89 -10.96 11.31
N PRO A 43 0.27 -10.07 10.53
CA PRO A 43 -1.07 -10.28 10.00
C PRO A 43 -1.17 -11.63 9.29
N SER A 44 -2.30 -12.31 9.42
CA SER A 44 -2.63 -13.34 8.44
C SER A 44 -2.77 -12.66 7.07
N HIS A 45 -2.41 -13.37 5.99
CA HIS A 45 -2.56 -12.83 4.64
C HIS A 45 -4.00 -12.36 4.36
N GLU A 46 -5.01 -13.08 4.88
CA GLU A 46 -6.41 -12.69 4.74
C GLU A 46 -6.73 -11.37 5.43
N ASP A 47 -6.25 -11.16 6.66
CA ASP A 47 -6.43 -9.90 7.39
C ASP A 47 -5.75 -8.73 6.68
N ALA A 48 -4.55 -8.97 6.15
CA ALA A 48 -3.83 -7.96 5.39
C ALA A 48 -4.56 -7.56 4.11
N TYR A 49 -5.03 -8.53 3.32
CA TYR A 49 -5.80 -8.25 2.11
C TYR A 49 -7.13 -7.54 2.44
N SER A 50 -7.80 -7.95 3.53
CA SER A 50 -9.00 -7.30 4.02
C SER A 50 -8.75 -5.85 4.42
N TRP A 51 -7.67 -5.57 5.16
CA TRP A 51 -7.28 -4.22 5.54
C TRP A 51 -6.92 -3.36 4.32
N ILE A 52 -6.13 -3.90 3.39
CA ILE A 52 -5.76 -3.21 2.14
C ILE A 52 -7.02 -2.90 1.32
N GLY A 53 -7.96 -3.84 1.22
CA GLY A 53 -9.24 -3.63 0.55
C GLY A 53 -10.07 -2.53 1.20
N ARG A 54 -10.23 -2.58 2.52
CA ARG A 54 -10.95 -1.56 3.31
C ARG A 54 -10.32 -0.18 3.22
N ASN A 55 -8.99 -0.10 3.13
CA ASN A 55 -8.23 1.16 3.06
C ASN A 55 -7.82 1.55 1.63
N SER A 56 -8.36 0.86 0.62
CA SER A 56 -8.00 1.05 -0.79
C SER A 56 -8.01 2.52 -1.22
N ALA A 57 -9.10 3.24 -0.97
CA ALA A 57 -9.22 4.65 -1.33
C ALA A 57 -8.16 5.54 -0.64
N ALA A 58 -7.78 5.24 0.60
CA ALA A 58 -6.77 6.00 1.34
C ALA A 58 -5.36 5.71 0.80
N ILE A 59 -5.07 4.45 0.48
CA ILE A 59 -3.82 3.99 -0.13
C ILE A 59 -3.67 4.61 -1.53
N GLU A 60 -4.72 4.55 -2.35
CA GLU A 60 -4.75 5.14 -3.69
C GLU A 60 -4.47 6.65 -3.62
N LYS A 61 -5.17 7.37 -2.75
CA LYS A 61 -4.96 8.81 -2.55
C LYS A 61 -3.55 9.13 -2.06
N ALA A 62 -2.99 8.32 -1.17
CA ALA A 62 -1.63 8.50 -0.67
C ALA A 62 -0.61 8.31 -1.79
N LEU A 63 -0.67 7.19 -2.52
CA LEU A 63 0.25 6.90 -3.62
C LEU A 63 0.12 7.92 -4.77
N THR A 64 -1.09 8.40 -5.09
CA THR A 64 -1.28 9.50 -6.05
C THR A 64 -0.63 10.80 -5.56
N GLN A 65 -0.73 11.13 -4.27
CA GLN A 65 -0.04 12.29 -3.69
C GLN A 65 1.48 12.14 -3.78
N MET A 66 2.03 10.97 -3.41
CA MET A 66 3.46 10.69 -3.55
C MET A 66 3.93 10.82 -5.00
N SER A 67 3.11 10.35 -5.95
CA SER A 67 3.44 10.37 -7.38
C SER A 67 3.53 11.79 -7.93
N ARG A 68 2.81 12.72 -7.29
CA ARG A 68 2.83 14.15 -7.58
C ARG A 68 3.86 14.92 -6.73
N GLY A 69 4.67 14.24 -5.91
CA GLY A 69 5.63 14.86 -5.00
C GLY A 69 4.99 15.59 -3.81
N ALA A 70 3.71 15.33 -3.52
CA ALA A 70 2.99 15.94 -2.40
C ALA A 70 3.23 15.15 -1.09
N PRO A 71 3.25 15.84 0.07
CA PRO A 71 3.45 15.18 1.36
C PRO A 71 2.25 14.29 1.71
N VAL A 72 2.53 13.06 2.11
CA VAL A 72 1.52 12.11 2.61
C VAL A 72 1.50 12.13 4.13
N ARG A 73 0.30 11.99 4.71
CA ARG A 73 0.10 11.94 6.16
C ARG A 73 0.24 10.53 6.68
N ARG A 74 0.70 10.42 7.93
CA ARG A 74 0.67 9.18 8.70
C ARG A 74 -0.73 8.57 8.74
N PRO A 75 -0.85 7.23 8.67
CA PRO A 75 0.25 6.25 8.64
C PRO A 75 0.71 5.88 7.21
N PHE A 76 0.10 6.47 6.18
CA PHE A 76 0.35 6.15 4.77
C PHE A 76 1.61 6.81 4.18
N ASP A 77 2.34 7.61 4.96
CA ASP A 77 3.64 8.17 4.56
C ASP A 77 4.73 7.09 4.40
N ARG A 78 4.49 5.90 4.97
CA ARG A 78 5.37 4.73 4.86
C ARG A 78 5.19 3.93 3.58
N LEU A 79 4.17 4.24 2.79
CA LEU A 79 4.00 3.62 1.46
C LEU A 79 5.19 3.98 0.57
N ARG A 80 5.46 3.14 -0.44
CA ARG A 80 6.50 3.42 -1.44
C ARG A 80 5.91 3.31 -2.84
N LEU A 81 6.32 4.18 -3.73
CA LEU A 81 6.05 4.02 -5.16
C LEU A 81 7.07 3.06 -5.76
N VAL A 82 6.60 2.23 -6.69
CA VAL A 82 7.47 1.47 -7.58
C VAL A 82 7.35 2.16 -8.93
N GLU A 83 8.46 2.70 -9.42
CA GLU A 83 8.55 3.12 -10.81
C GLU A 83 8.47 1.85 -11.67
N ASP A 84 7.46 1.75 -12.54
CA ASP A 84 7.43 0.73 -13.59
C ASP A 84 8.50 1.17 -14.61
N GLU A 85 9.58 0.39 -14.76
CA GLU A 85 10.66 0.64 -15.75
C GLU A 85 10.15 0.66 -17.19
#